data_AF-A0A952WSP7-F1
#
_entry.id   AF-A0A952WSP7-F1
#
_cell.length_a   1.000
_cell.length_b   1.000
_cell.length_c   1.000
_cell.angle_alpha   90.00
_cell.angle_beta   90.00
_cell.angle_gamma   90.00
#
_symmetry.space_group_name_H-M   'P 1'
#
loop_
_entity.id
_entity.type
_entity.pdbx_description
1 polymer ?
#
loop_
_entity_poly.entity_id
_entity_poly.type
_entity_poly.pdbx_seq_one_letter_code
_entity_poly.pdbx_strand_id
1 'polypeptide(L)'
;MRCKTCDYPLWQIRDRRCPECGTGFRPGDFDFVLNAVRFCCPHCDQAYYGTGDRGHLSPRTFACVSCGRSVDMDDMVLLPTEGVREEQTKVEMNPWLERDKRGFFRAWLSTTLKSLGTPNRLMEATPDSASTLQSAWFALITNGVYVCTGLLLPFAALMVFILFGAGGGGFGGMAGGLTVFYLGIVAAVLIGAFIWAAAAHLVLVLTGPVAAGIGRTTQCMLYSSAAMVVIAVPCLGFYFSFISGIWWAVAATMMVLAAQRVETWRAIVAVLAPLVLLVGAAVAIIAGMIWYSASQASAAAQFAAQAQAQAAATQAQAATAQTLAIAPNAFQNDAEASRIHQWGAALLAHHAAHDEWPTHPAELIKSGGVWPGQFVANRRDPNAPPWAPSDPRPTANVLIGSMSIDDFQLADVTTQETAVRSAMTGIPGNTIACRVGDTVFVYYGIDPADMPGELWLVIGHDEPAESTPRAARLLWVVRADGHLGRFAPQNLGTHLAEQNALRVANGLSPIPDLATIRADRSVVGEEQHP
;
A
#
# COMPACT_ATOMS: atom_id res chain seq x y z
N MET A 1 28.15 -25.21 -58.09
CA MET A 1 28.76 -26.45 -57.54
C MET A 1 30.27 -26.28 -57.55
N ARG A 2 30.98 -26.38 -56.41
CA ARG A 2 32.43 -26.13 -56.33
C ARG A 2 33.14 -27.23 -55.56
N CYS A 3 34.38 -27.55 -55.91
CA CYS A 3 35.15 -28.58 -55.24
C CYS A 3 35.31 -28.27 -53.75
N LYS A 4 35.00 -29.24 -52.88
CA LYS A 4 35.13 -29.05 -51.42
C LYS A 4 36.59 -28.92 -50.96
N THR A 5 37.56 -29.31 -51.79
CA THR A 5 39.00 -29.26 -51.49
C THR A 5 39.65 -27.96 -51.97
N CYS A 6 39.38 -27.52 -53.21
CA CYS A 6 40.08 -26.40 -53.85
C CYS A 6 39.16 -25.28 -54.37
N ASP A 7 37.85 -25.38 -54.17
CA ASP A 7 36.84 -24.42 -54.64
C ASP A 7 36.71 -24.23 -56.17
N TYR A 8 37.35 -25.09 -56.99
CA TYR A 8 37.16 -25.08 -58.45
C TYR A 8 35.69 -25.33 -58.85
N PRO A 9 35.10 -24.58 -59.80
CA PRO A 9 33.74 -24.82 -60.31
C PRO A 9 33.59 -26.19 -60.99
N LEU A 10 32.61 -26.99 -60.56
CA LEU A 10 32.41 -28.36 -61.02
C LEU A 10 31.23 -28.50 -61.99
N TRP A 11 31.13 -27.60 -62.97
CA TRP A 11 30.09 -27.63 -64.00
C TRP A 11 30.57 -28.32 -65.27
N GLN A 12 29.67 -29.03 -65.96
CA GLN A 12 29.98 -29.72 -67.23
C GLN A 12 31.08 -30.79 -67.14
N ILE A 13 31.40 -31.30 -65.95
CA ILE A 13 32.46 -32.30 -65.76
C ILE A 13 31.87 -33.71 -65.74
N ARG A 14 32.27 -34.54 -66.71
CA ARG A 14 31.80 -35.93 -66.86
C ARG A 14 32.59 -36.93 -66.01
N ASP A 15 33.89 -36.71 -65.82
CA ASP A 15 34.82 -37.68 -65.21
C ASP A 15 34.71 -37.81 -63.67
N ARG A 16 33.80 -37.05 -63.03
CA ARG A 16 33.58 -37.02 -61.56
C ARG A 16 34.83 -36.76 -60.73
N ARG A 17 35.84 -36.14 -61.32
CA ARG A 17 37.08 -35.71 -60.66
C ARG A 17 37.29 -34.23 -60.91
N CYS A 18 37.67 -33.51 -59.86
CA CYS A 18 38.03 -32.10 -59.98
C CYS A 18 39.24 -31.96 -60.93
N PRO A 19 39.18 -31.12 -61.99
CA PRO A 19 40.29 -30.94 -62.93
C PRO A 19 41.52 -30.31 -62.28
N GLU A 20 41.33 -29.53 -61.22
CA GLU A 20 42.43 -28.85 -60.54
C GLU A 20 43.16 -29.77 -59.55
N CYS A 21 42.42 -30.45 -58.66
CA CYS A 21 43.02 -31.21 -57.55
C CYS A 21 42.81 -32.72 -57.62
N GLY A 22 42.12 -33.23 -58.64
CA GLY A 22 41.83 -34.65 -58.82
C GLY A 22 40.83 -35.27 -57.84
N THR A 23 40.37 -34.51 -56.83
CA THR A 23 39.43 -35.02 -55.81
C THR A 23 38.12 -35.46 -56.48
N GLY A 24 37.67 -36.67 -56.17
CA GLY A 24 36.38 -37.18 -56.65
C GLY A 24 35.20 -36.41 -56.04
N PHE A 25 34.11 -36.27 -56.79
CA PHE A 25 32.89 -35.62 -56.30
C PHE A 25 31.64 -36.26 -56.88
N ARG A 26 30.52 -36.15 -56.16
CA ARG A 26 29.20 -36.57 -56.64
C ARG A 26 28.19 -35.41 -56.60
N PRO A 27 27.30 -35.28 -57.59
CA PRO A 27 26.16 -34.36 -57.57
C PRO A 27 25.40 -34.38 -56.24
N GLY A 28 25.12 -35.57 -55.69
CA GLY A 28 24.45 -35.75 -54.42
C GLY A 28 25.19 -35.23 -53.18
N ASP A 29 26.49 -34.89 -53.31
CA ASP A 29 27.27 -34.30 -52.21
C ASP A 29 26.99 -32.80 -52.01
N PHE A 30 26.24 -32.17 -52.92
CA PHE A 30 25.95 -30.74 -52.92
C PHE A 30 24.46 -30.49 -52.71
N ASP A 31 24.12 -29.30 -52.19
CA ASP A 31 22.75 -28.83 -52.10
C ASP A 31 22.54 -27.71 -53.11
N PHE A 32 21.36 -27.70 -53.73
CA PHE A 32 21.00 -26.73 -54.75
C PHE A 32 19.70 -26.03 -54.40
N VAL A 33 19.55 -24.81 -54.88
CA VAL A 33 18.23 -24.15 -54.91
C VAL A 33 17.32 -24.93 -55.86
N LEU A 34 16.06 -25.14 -55.47
CA LEU A 34 15.05 -25.82 -56.30
C LEU A 34 15.00 -25.24 -57.71
N ASN A 35 15.02 -26.11 -58.72
CA ASN A 35 15.02 -25.75 -60.15
C ASN A 35 16.17 -24.87 -60.64
N ALA A 36 17.19 -24.57 -59.81
CA ALA A 36 18.32 -23.73 -60.21
C ALA A 36 19.39 -24.49 -61.00
N VAL A 37 19.34 -25.83 -60.96
CA VAL A 37 20.31 -26.71 -61.62
C VAL A 37 19.58 -27.69 -62.53
N ARG A 38 20.10 -27.84 -63.75
CA ARG A 38 19.71 -28.90 -64.68
C ARG A 38 20.68 -30.07 -64.55
N PHE A 39 20.12 -31.26 -64.39
CA PHE A 39 20.79 -32.54 -64.40
C PHE A 39 20.63 -33.12 -65.80
N CYS A 40 21.71 -33.21 -66.57
CA CYS A 40 21.70 -33.71 -67.93
C CYS A 40 22.07 -35.20 -67.97
N CYS A 41 21.24 -36.00 -68.65
CA CYS A 41 21.49 -37.42 -68.86
C CYS A 41 22.86 -37.63 -69.52
N PRO A 42 23.75 -38.48 -68.96
CA PRO A 42 25.11 -38.65 -69.49
C PRO A 42 25.15 -39.29 -70.88
N HIS A 43 24.04 -39.84 -71.38
CA HIS A 43 23.96 -40.54 -72.66
C HIS A 43 23.36 -39.72 -73.80
N CYS A 44 22.51 -38.73 -73.50
CA CYS A 44 21.76 -37.98 -74.53
C CYS A 44 21.53 -36.50 -74.18
N ASP A 45 22.12 -36.01 -73.09
CA ASP A 45 22.04 -34.63 -72.60
C ASP A 45 20.62 -34.11 -72.27
N GLN A 46 19.59 -34.96 -72.29
CA GLN A 46 18.24 -34.64 -71.80
C GLN A 46 18.31 -34.05 -70.37
N ALA A 47 17.76 -32.85 -70.21
CA ALA A 47 17.77 -32.11 -68.95
C ALA A 47 16.60 -32.49 -68.05
N TYR A 48 16.87 -32.54 -66.75
CA TYR A 48 15.92 -32.71 -65.65
C TYR A 48 16.21 -31.66 -64.58
N TYR A 49 15.21 -31.25 -63.82
CA TYR A 49 15.35 -30.20 -62.81
C TYR A 49 15.15 -30.76 -61.41
N GLY A 50 16.01 -30.32 -60.49
CA GLY A 50 15.94 -30.76 -59.10
C GLY A 50 14.74 -30.17 -58.37
N THR A 51 13.72 -30.99 -58.16
CA THR A 51 12.46 -30.63 -57.47
C THR A 51 12.37 -31.18 -56.05
N GLY A 52 13.31 -32.04 -55.63
CA GLY A 52 13.38 -32.56 -54.25
C GLY A 52 13.94 -31.52 -53.27
N ASP A 53 13.72 -31.74 -51.97
CA ASP A 53 13.95 -30.76 -50.90
C ASP A 53 15.35 -30.11 -50.87
N ARG A 54 16.38 -30.78 -51.40
CA ARG A 54 17.76 -30.25 -51.52
C ARG A 54 18.12 -29.71 -52.91
N GLY A 55 17.12 -29.44 -53.75
CA GLY A 55 17.31 -29.17 -55.18
C GLY A 55 17.83 -30.37 -55.96
N HIS A 56 17.49 -31.58 -55.50
CA HIS A 56 17.89 -32.87 -56.09
C HIS A 56 16.78 -33.45 -56.98
N LEU A 57 17.10 -34.43 -57.81
CA LEU A 57 16.09 -35.18 -58.55
C LEU A 57 15.29 -36.10 -57.61
N SER A 58 13.98 -36.16 -57.83
CA SER A 58 13.07 -37.11 -57.16
C SER A 58 12.19 -37.78 -58.22
N PRO A 59 12.35 -39.09 -58.49
CA PRO A 59 13.31 -40.03 -57.85
C PRO A 59 14.77 -39.79 -58.26
N ARG A 60 15.72 -40.28 -57.46
CA ARG A 60 17.17 -40.16 -57.71
C ARG A 60 17.65 -41.01 -58.89
N THR A 61 17.05 -42.18 -59.07
CA THR A 61 17.36 -43.13 -60.15
C THR A 61 16.11 -43.36 -60.97
N PHE A 62 16.20 -43.27 -62.30
CA PHE A 62 15.07 -43.42 -63.22
C PHE A 62 15.53 -43.76 -64.63
N ALA A 63 14.60 -44.18 -65.50
CA ALA A 63 14.88 -44.35 -66.93
C ALA A 63 14.74 -43.00 -67.66
N CYS A 64 15.78 -42.59 -68.38
CA CYS A 64 15.76 -41.35 -69.15
C CYS A 64 14.62 -41.35 -70.18
N VAL A 65 13.79 -40.31 -70.21
CA VAL A 65 12.63 -40.23 -71.11
C VAL A 65 12.99 -40.14 -72.59
N SER A 66 14.21 -39.69 -72.91
CA SER A 66 14.68 -39.55 -74.29
C SER A 66 15.34 -40.81 -74.82
N CYS A 67 16.23 -41.44 -74.04
CA CYS A 67 17.02 -42.59 -74.50
C CYS A 67 16.69 -43.94 -73.83
N GLY A 68 15.78 -43.97 -72.85
CA GLY A 68 15.33 -45.16 -72.14
C GLY A 68 16.35 -45.78 -71.17
N ARG A 69 17.61 -45.33 -71.15
CA ARG A 69 18.65 -45.88 -70.26
C ARG A 69 18.41 -45.49 -68.80
N SER A 70 18.71 -46.41 -67.89
CA SER A 70 18.72 -46.13 -66.45
C SER A 70 19.81 -45.10 -66.14
N VAL A 71 19.45 -44.04 -65.44
CA VAL A 71 20.36 -42.97 -65.00
C VAL A 71 20.22 -42.79 -63.50
N ASP A 72 21.36 -42.65 -62.82
CA ASP A 72 21.43 -42.15 -61.44
C ASP A 72 21.83 -40.67 -61.46
N MET A 73 21.22 -39.87 -60.58
CA MET A 73 21.55 -38.45 -60.43
C MET A 73 23.05 -38.19 -60.26
N ASP A 74 23.79 -39.09 -59.60
CA ASP A 74 25.23 -38.90 -59.39
C ASP A 74 26.07 -39.06 -60.67
N ASP A 75 25.51 -39.74 -61.69
CA ASP A 75 26.13 -39.94 -62.99
C ASP A 75 25.78 -38.82 -63.99
N MET A 76 24.89 -37.89 -63.62
CA MET A 76 24.37 -36.83 -64.51
C MET A 76 25.24 -35.57 -64.51
N VAL A 77 25.40 -34.96 -65.68
CA VAL A 77 26.21 -33.74 -65.86
C VAL A 77 25.40 -32.55 -65.37
N LEU A 78 25.92 -31.74 -64.45
CA LEU A 78 25.20 -30.57 -63.98
C LEU A 78 25.57 -29.32 -64.76
N LEU A 79 24.55 -28.51 -64.97
CA LEU A 79 24.59 -27.19 -65.58
C LEU A 79 23.67 -26.25 -64.79
N PRO A 80 23.96 -24.96 -64.68
CA PRO A 80 22.98 -23.99 -64.20
C PRO A 80 21.75 -23.98 -65.14
N THR A 81 20.54 -23.82 -64.58
CA THR A 81 19.33 -23.58 -65.37
C THR A 81 19.51 -22.33 -66.25
N GLU A 82 18.85 -22.29 -67.41
CA GLU A 82 19.01 -21.17 -68.34
C GLU A 82 18.58 -19.84 -67.68
N GLY A 83 19.42 -18.81 -67.81
CA GLY A 83 19.23 -17.54 -67.10
C GLY A 83 19.63 -17.53 -65.62
N VAL A 84 19.97 -18.67 -65.02
CA VAL A 84 20.45 -18.77 -63.63
C VAL A 84 21.97 -18.70 -63.59
N ARG A 85 22.53 -17.74 -62.87
CA ARG A 85 23.97 -17.63 -62.65
C ARG A 85 24.45 -18.72 -61.68
N GLU A 86 25.71 -19.14 -61.78
CA GLU A 86 26.29 -20.16 -60.91
C GLU A 86 26.06 -19.87 -59.43
N GLU A 87 26.18 -18.61 -59.00
CA GLU A 87 26.05 -18.22 -57.60
C GLU A 87 24.64 -18.43 -57.06
N GLN A 88 23.63 -18.32 -57.94
CA GLN A 88 22.22 -18.51 -57.60
C GLN A 88 21.84 -19.99 -57.44
N THR A 89 22.73 -20.90 -57.85
CA THR A 89 22.51 -22.35 -57.65
C THR A 89 22.87 -22.82 -56.25
N LYS A 90 23.66 -22.04 -55.50
CA LYS A 90 24.11 -22.40 -54.15
C LYS A 90 23.00 -22.12 -53.15
N VAL A 91 22.69 -23.11 -52.31
CA VAL A 91 21.90 -22.85 -51.10
C VAL A 91 22.67 -21.83 -50.26
N GLU A 92 22.06 -20.67 -50.04
CA GLU A 92 22.65 -19.66 -49.18
C GLU A 92 22.80 -20.26 -47.78
N MET A 93 24.01 -20.26 -47.24
CA MET A 93 24.29 -20.78 -45.90
C MET A 93 24.47 -19.62 -44.93
N ASN A 94 24.02 -19.82 -43.68
CA ASN A 94 24.24 -18.86 -42.61
C ASN A 94 25.75 -18.58 -42.46
N PRO A 95 26.22 -17.32 -42.63
CA PRO A 95 27.65 -17.01 -42.64
C PRO A 95 28.38 -17.46 -41.37
N TRP A 96 27.69 -17.51 -40.23
CA TRP A 96 28.24 -17.96 -38.96
C TRP A 96 28.64 -19.44 -38.96
N LEU A 97 27.87 -20.28 -39.65
CA LEU A 97 28.16 -21.71 -39.77
C LEU A 97 29.32 -21.96 -40.73
N GLU A 98 29.63 -21.00 -41.62
CA GLU A 98 30.77 -21.04 -42.54
C GLU A 98 31.99 -20.26 -42.05
N ARG A 99 32.09 -19.96 -40.75
CA ARG A 99 33.19 -19.13 -40.20
C ARG A 99 34.58 -19.70 -40.44
N ASP A 100 34.72 -21.03 -40.54
CA ASP A 100 36.00 -21.67 -40.82
C ASP A 100 36.50 -21.37 -42.24
N LYS A 101 35.58 -21.08 -43.17
CA LYS A 101 35.88 -20.69 -44.56
C LYS A 101 35.97 -19.19 -44.75
N ARG A 102 35.08 -18.42 -44.10
CA ARG A 102 34.96 -16.96 -44.28
C ARG A 102 35.89 -16.16 -43.38
N GLY A 103 36.42 -16.78 -42.32
CA GLY A 103 37.09 -16.11 -41.22
C GLY A 103 36.09 -15.60 -40.17
N PHE A 104 36.50 -15.65 -38.91
CA PHE A 104 35.64 -15.37 -37.76
C PHE A 104 34.94 -14.00 -37.83
N PHE A 105 35.70 -12.91 -38.01
CA PHE A 105 35.14 -11.55 -37.99
C PHE A 105 34.19 -11.28 -39.17
N ARG A 106 34.56 -11.73 -40.38
CA ARG A 106 33.71 -11.58 -41.58
C ARG A 106 32.41 -12.38 -41.45
N ALA A 107 32.48 -13.59 -40.89
CA ALA A 107 31.30 -14.41 -40.62
C ALA A 107 30.39 -13.77 -39.57
N TRP A 108 30.95 -13.26 -38.47
CA TRP A 108 30.20 -12.54 -37.44
C TRP A 108 29.50 -11.32 -38.02
N LEU A 109 30.24 -10.40 -38.67
CA LEU A 109 29.68 -9.18 -39.24
C LEU A 109 28.64 -9.47 -40.32
N SER A 110 28.89 -10.45 -41.21
CA SER A 110 27.93 -10.83 -42.25
C SER A 110 26.64 -11.41 -41.66
N THR A 111 26.73 -12.18 -40.58
CA THR A 111 25.55 -12.71 -39.86
C THR A 111 24.78 -11.57 -39.19
N THR A 112 25.49 -10.63 -38.55
CA THR A 112 24.89 -9.44 -37.94
C THR A 112 24.14 -8.59 -38.96
N LEU A 113 24.77 -8.26 -40.10
CA LEU A 113 24.13 -7.48 -41.16
C LEU A 113 22.93 -8.21 -41.79
N LYS A 114 23.00 -9.53 -41.97
CA LYS A 114 21.86 -10.31 -42.46
C LYS A 114 20.72 -10.38 -41.45
N SER A 115 21.02 -10.50 -40.16
CA SER A 115 20.01 -10.46 -39.09
C SER A 115 19.30 -9.10 -39.06
N LEU A 116 20.05 -8.03 -39.32
CA LEU A 116 19.52 -6.66 -39.41
C LEU A 116 18.77 -6.37 -40.71
N GLY A 117 19.19 -6.90 -41.86
CA GLY A 117 18.63 -6.51 -43.16
C GLY A 117 17.62 -7.50 -43.74
N THR A 118 17.86 -8.80 -43.56
CA THR A 118 17.09 -9.90 -44.16
C THR A 118 16.97 -11.09 -43.19
N PRO A 119 16.33 -10.90 -42.02
CA PRO A 119 16.28 -11.92 -40.97
C PRO A 119 15.63 -13.24 -41.40
N ASN A 120 14.57 -13.18 -42.23
CA ASN A 120 13.93 -14.36 -42.81
C ASN A 120 14.90 -15.21 -43.64
N ARG A 121 15.65 -14.59 -44.56
CA ARG A 121 16.65 -15.26 -45.39
C ARG A 121 17.79 -15.84 -44.56
N LEU A 122 18.21 -15.16 -43.49
CA LEU A 122 19.22 -15.71 -42.59
C LEU A 122 18.74 -17.02 -41.94
N MET A 123 17.47 -17.08 -41.57
CA MET A 123 16.89 -18.26 -40.93
C MET A 123 16.66 -19.40 -41.92
N GLU A 124 16.17 -19.10 -43.13
CA GLU A 124 16.08 -20.04 -44.25
C GLU A 124 17.46 -20.62 -44.62
N ALA A 125 18.50 -19.78 -44.60
CA ALA A 125 19.89 -20.16 -44.83
C ALA A 125 20.51 -20.98 -43.68
N THR A 126 19.81 -21.14 -42.57
CA THR A 126 20.27 -21.95 -41.43
C THR A 126 19.62 -23.33 -41.51
N PRO A 127 20.38 -24.42 -41.69
CA PRO A 127 19.81 -25.78 -41.75
C PRO A 127 19.04 -26.14 -40.48
N ASP A 128 17.98 -26.94 -40.60
CA ASP A 128 17.19 -27.40 -39.44
C ASP A 128 18.02 -28.32 -38.51
N SER A 129 19.04 -28.99 -39.05
CA SER A 129 20.00 -29.81 -38.33
C SER A 129 21.15 -29.02 -37.68
N ALA A 130 21.20 -27.69 -37.86
CA ALA A 130 22.24 -26.87 -37.26
C ALA A 130 22.17 -26.95 -35.72
N SER A 131 23.32 -26.99 -35.07
CA SER A 131 23.37 -27.07 -33.61
C SER A 131 22.97 -25.74 -32.97
N THR A 132 22.06 -25.78 -31.98
CA THR A 132 21.69 -24.61 -31.15
C THR A 132 22.90 -24.02 -30.41
N LEU A 133 23.93 -24.82 -30.13
CA LEU A 133 25.17 -24.34 -29.52
C LEU A 133 25.88 -23.33 -30.43
N GLN A 134 25.80 -23.48 -31.75
CA GLN A 134 26.39 -22.55 -32.70
C GLN A 134 25.69 -21.19 -32.67
N SER A 135 24.35 -21.18 -32.60
CA SER A 135 23.59 -19.95 -32.42
C SER A 135 23.83 -19.32 -31.05
N ALA A 136 24.01 -20.12 -29.99
CA ALA A 136 24.31 -19.61 -28.65
C ALA A 136 25.70 -18.97 -28.60
N TRP A 137 26.68 -19.56 -29.28
CA TRP A 137 28.01 -18.99 -29.42
C TRP A 137 27.99 -17.65 -30.17
N PHE A 138 27.21 -17.55 -31.26
CA PHE A 138 26.99 -16.28 -31.95
C PHE A 138 26.39 -15.22 -31.02
N ALA A 139 25.32 -15.57 -30.31
CA ALA A 139 24.64 -14.66 -29.40
C ALA A 139 25.54 -14.23 -28.24
N LEU A 140 26.35 -15.15 -27.68
CA LEU A 140 27.29 -14.85 -26.60
C LEU A 140 28.32 -13.81 -27.04
N ILE A 141 28.95 -14.01 -28.20
CA ILE A 141 29.93 -13.07 -28.74
C ILE A 141 29.28 -11.73 -29.04
N THR A 142 28.12 -11.75 -29.69
CA THR A 142 27.40 -10.55 -30.11
C THR A 142 26.98 -9.70 -28.91
N ASN A 143 26.33 -10.30 -27.91
CA ASN A 143 25.96 -9.60 -26.68
C ASN A 143 27.19 -9.21 -25.84
N GLY A 144 28.23 -10.04 -25.83
CA GLY A 144 29.50 -9.73 -25.18
C GLY A 144 30.12 -8.46 -25.76
N VAL A 145 30.17 -8.33 -27.08
CA VAL A 145 30.61 -7.09 -27.77
C VAL A 145 29.74 -5.91 -27.34
N TYR A 146 28.42 -6.06 -27.31
CA TYR A 146 27.50 -4.96 -26.96
C TYR A 146 27.66 -4.48 -25.53
N VAL A 147 27.81 -5.40 -24.57
CA VAL A 147 28.09 -5.08 -23.18
C VAL A 147 29.48 -4.42 -23.04
N CYS A 148 30.48 -4.97 -23.72
CA CYS A 148 31.84 -4.44 -23.72
C CYS A 148 31.94 -3.01 -24.26
N THR A 149 31.28 -2.71 -25.37
CA THR A 149 31.40 -1.40 -26.02
C THR A 149 30.35 -0.41 -25.51
N GLY A 150 29.11 -0.84 -25.32
CA GLY A 150 27.99 0.02 -24.93
C GLY A 150 27.99 0.41 -23.45
N LEU A 151 28.43 -0.48 -22.56
CA LEU A 151 28.38 -0.28 -21.11
C LEU A 151 29.77 -0.12 -20.51
N LEU A 152 30.69 -1.04 -20.81
CA LEU A 152 32.01 -1.14 -20.19
C LEU A 152 32.90 0.06 -20.52
N LEU A 153 33.00 0.47 -21.79
CA LEU A 153 33.86 1.59 -22.20
C LEU A 153 33.44 2.93 -21.57
N PRO A 154 32.15 3.36 -21.62
CA PRO A 154 31.73 4.59 -20.94
C PRO A 154 31.93 4.52 -19.42
N PHE A 155 31.63 3.38 -18.80
CA PHE A 155 31.77 3.23 -17.36
C PHE A 155 33.24 3.24 -16.93
N ALA A 156 34.13 2.57 -17.69
CA ALA A 156 35.56 2.63 -17.47
C ALA A 156 36.11 4.05 -17.64
N ALA A 157 35.66 4.80 -18.65
CA ALA A 157 36.04 6.20 -18.84
C ALA A 157 35.57 7.09 -17.67
N LEU A 158 34.33 6.91 -17.20
CA LEU A 158 33.81 7.59 -16.01
C LEU A 158 34.61 7.21 -14.76
N MET A 159 34.97 5.94 -14.60
CA MET A 159 35.75 5.46 -13.46
C MET A 159 37.16 6.03 -13.49
N VAL A 160 37.83 6.07 -14.64
CA VAL A 160 39.13 6.75 -14.80
C VAL A 160 39.01 8.21 -14.37
N PHE A 161 37.97 8.92 -14.81
CA PHE A 161 37.71 10.30 -14.40
C PHE A 161 37.53 10.45 -12.88
N ILE A 162 36.75 9.58 -12.25
CA ILE A 162 36.55 9.58 -10.79
C ILE A 162 37.83 9.21 -10.03
N LEU A 163 38.60 8.23 -10.52
CA LEU A 163 39.82 7.77 -9.88
C LEU A 163 40.90 8.86 -9.83
N PHE A 164 41.04 9.63 -10.92
CA PHE A 164 41.94 10.77 -10.98
C PHE A 164 41.38 12.03 -10.31
N GLY A 165 40.06 12.11 -10.08
CA GLY A 165 39.40 13.27 -9.47
C GLY A 165 39.12 13.18 -7.96
N ALA A 166 38.95 11.98 -7.39
CA ALA A 166 38.38 11.80 -6.05
C ALA A 166 39.31 11.17 -5.00
N GLY A 167 40.60 10.97 -5.29
CA GLY A 167 41.59 10.52 -4.30
C GLY A 167 41.47 9.06 -3.88
N GLY A 168 42.18 8.18 -4.60
CA GLY A 168 42.85 7.01 -4.00
C GLY A 168 42.02 5.84 -3.45
N GLY A 169 40.71 5.74 -3.71
CA GLY A 169 39.90 4.58 -3.34
C GLY A 169 40.22 3.33 -4.19
N GLY A 170 40.36 2.17 -3.54
CA GLY A 170 40.94 0.93 -4.09
C GLY A 170 40.36 0.39 -5.41
N PHE A 171 41.11 0.57 -6.50
CA PHE A 171 40.84 0.07 -7.85
C PHE A 171 40.51 -1.43 -7.93
N GLY A 172 41.17 -2.26 -7.11
CA GLY A 172 41.03 -3.72 -7.16
C GLY A 172 39.63 -4.24 -6.81
N GLY A 173 39.02 -3.71 -5.73
CA GLY A 173 37.68 -4.14 -5.30
C GLY A 173 36.60 -3.77 -6.31
N MET A 174 36.71 -2.57 -6.89
CA MET A 174 35.75 -2.08 -7.87
C MET A 174 35.88 -2.79 -9.23
N ALA A 175 37.11 -3.03 -9.71
CA ALA A 175 37.34 -3.79 -10.95
C ALA A 175 36.82 -5.23 -10.85
N GLY A 176 37.01 -5.88 -9.68
CA GLY A 176 36.45 -7.20 -9.41
C GLY A 176 34.92 -7.22 -9.43
N GLY A 177 34.29 -6.28 -8.71
CA GLY A 177 32.82 -6.16 -8.67
C GLY A 177 32.20 -5.91 -10.05
N LEU A 178 32.82 -5.03 -10.84
CA LEU A 178 32.41 -4.75 -12.21
C LEU A 178 32.53 -6.00 -13.10
N THR A 179 33.65 -6.73 -13.04
CA THR A 179 33.84 -7.95 -13.84
C THR A 179 32.75 -8.99 -13.57
N VAL A 180 32.44 -9.24 -12.29
CA VAL A 180 31.38 -10.17 -11.89
C VAL A 180 30.01 -9.70 -12.38
N PHE A 181 29.73 -8.39 -12.25
CA PHE A 181 28.49 -7.80 -12.75
C PHE A 181 28.32 -8.00 -14.27
N TYR A 182 29.40 -7.81 -15.05
CA TYR A 182 29.35 -8.00 -16.51
C TYR A 182 29.15 -9.45 -16.93
N LEU A 183 29.89 -10.38 -16.32
CA LEU A 183 29.67 -11.80 -16.56
C LEU A 183 28.23 -12.20 -16.19
N GLY A 184 27.70 -11.61 -15.10
CA GLY A 184 26.31 -11.73 -14.69
C GLY A 184 25.33 -11.25 -15.76
N ILE A 185 25.54 -10.07 -16.36
CA ILE A 185 24.68 -9.54 -17.43
C ILE A 185 24.71 -10.45 -18.65
N VAL A 186 25.90 -10.83 -19.13
CA VAL A 186 26.03 -11.67 -20.33
C VAL A 186 25.36 -13.05 -20.10
N ALA A 187 25.57 -13.64 -18.93
CA ALA A 187 24.90 -14.88 -18.55
C ALA A 187 23.37 -14.70 -18.47
N ALA A 188 22.89 -13.61 -17.85
CA ALA A 188 21.47 -13.30 -17.73
C ALA A 188 20.80 -13.09 -19.10
N VAL A 189 21.47 -12.43 -20.04
CA VAL A 189 20.96 -12.25 -21.42
C VAL A 189 20.84 -13.59 -22.14
N LEU A 190 21.83 -14.47 -22.01
CA LEU A 190 21.76 -15.80 -22.62
C LEU A 190 20.66 -16.66 -21.99
N ILE A 191 20.63 -16.75 -20.66
CA ILE A 191 19.57 -17.49 -19.94
C ILE A 191 18.20 -16.93 -20.30
N GLY A 192 18.06 -15.60 -20.31
CA GLY A 192 16.86 -14.89 -20.73
C GLY A 192 16.44 -15.24 -22.15
N ALA A 193 17.39 -15.32 -23.10
CA ALA A 193 17.09 -15.71 -24.49
C ALA A 193 16.58 -17.17 -24.59
N PHE A 194 17.11 -18.09 -23.79
CA PHE A 194 16.60 -19.48 -23.72
C PHE A 194 15.19 -19.54 -23.10
N ILE A 195 14.96 -18.82 -21.99
CA ILE A 195 13.63 -18.72 -21.37
C ILE A 195 12.63 -18.10 -22.35
N TRP A 196 13.03 -17.04 -23.06
CA TRP A 196 12.20 -16.38 -24.06
C TRP A 196 11.87 -17.31 -25.22
N ALA A 197 12.86 -18.05 -25.73
CA ALA A 197 12.64 -19.04 -26.78
C ALA A 197 11.67 -20.14 -26.34
N ALA A 198 11.77 -20.61 -25.09
CA ALA A 198 10.87 -21.60 -24.53
C ALA A 198 9.44 -21.05 -24.41
N ALA A 199 9.27 -19.83 -23.89
CA ALA A 199 7.97 -19.17 -23.78
C ALA A 199 7.34 -18.93 -25.16
N ALA A 200 8.12 -18.42 -26.12
CA ALA A 200 7.65 -18.22 -27.50
C ALA A 200 7.25 -19.54 -28.16
N HIS A 201 8.04 -20.60 -27.98
CA HIS A 201 7.71 -21.91 -28.53
C HIS A 201 6.46 -22.50 -27.89
N LEU A 202 6.28 -22.34 -26.57
CA LEU A 202 5.05 -22.74 -25.88
C LEU A 202 3.83 -22.04 -26.47
N VAL A 203 3.90 -20.73 -26.70
CA VAL A 203 2.81 -19.96 -27.35
C VAL A 203 2.54 -20.49 -28.77
N LEU A 204 3.57 -20.82 -29.55
CA LEU A 204 3.38 -21.38 -30.89
C LEU A 204 2.67 -22.74 -30.85
N VAL A 205 3.08 -23.63 -29.94
CA VAL A 205 2.47 -24.96 -29.76
C VAL A 205 1.02 -24.86 -29.28
N LEU A 206 0.73 -23.95 -28.35
CA LEU A 206 -0.64 -23.72 -27.85
C LEU A 206 -1.57 -23.11 -28.91
N THR A 207 -1.02 -22.37 -29.88
CA THR A 207 -1.80 -21.71 -30.94
C THR A 207 -1.90 -22.52 -32.23
N GLY A 208 -1.29 -23.71 -32.32
CA GLY A 208 -1.42 -24.61 -33.48
C GLY A 208 -0.16 -25.43 -33.80
N PRO A 209 -0.15 -26.15 -34.95
CA PRO A 209 1.00 -26.94 -35.36
C PRO A 209 2.22 -26.05 -35.69
N VAL A 210 3.41 -26.62 -35.51
CA VAL A 210 4.73 -26.00 -35.77
C VAL A 210 5.56 -26.91 -36.68
N ALA A 211 6.35 -26.34 -37.59
CA ALA A 211 7.15 -27.13 -38.53
C ALA A 211 8.38 -27.79 -37.89
N ALA A 212 8.91 -27.23 -36.79
CA ALA A 212 10.13 -27.71 -36.15
C ALA A 212 10.07 -27.60 -34.62
N GLY A 213 10.98 -28.30 -33.93
CA GLY A 213 11.05 -28.30 -32.47
C GLY A 213 11.59 -27.02 -31.84
N ILE A 214 11.68 -26.99 -30.51
CA ILE A 214 12.13 -25.84 -29.72
C ILE A 214 13.51 -25.31 -30.14
N GLY A 215 14.43 -26.21 -30.51
CA GLY A 215 15.78 -25.82 -30.94
C GLY A 215 15.77 -24.84 -32.11
N ARG A 216 14.79 -24.96 -33.02
CA ARG A 216 14.62 -24.05 -34.14
C ARG A 216 14.13 -22.66 -33.70
N THR A 217 13.20 -22.61 -32.76
CA THR A 217 12.77 -21.34 -32.13
C THR A 217 13.93 -20.68 -31.39
N THR A 218 14.74 -21.46 -30.68
CA THR A 218 15.93 -20.96 -29.97
C THR A 218 16.97 -20.38 -30.92
N GLN A 219 17.22 -21.00 -32.08
CA GLN A 219 18.07 -20.41 -33.12
C GLN A 219 17.54 -19.04 -33.57
N CYS A 220 16.23 -18.88 -33.77
CA CYS A 220 15.62 -17.61 -34.15
C CYS A 220 15.90 -16.51 -33.10
N MET A 221 15.72 -16.81 -31.81
CA MET A 221 15.96 -15.83 -30.73
C MET A 221 17.45 -15.48 -30.60
N LEU A 222 18.33 -16.46 -30.74
CA LEU A 222 19.77 -16.25 -30.59
C LEU A 222 20.38 -15.51 -31.79
N TYR A 223 19.96 -15.81 -33.03
CA TYR A 223 20.45 -15.07 -34.21
C TYR A 223 19.83 -13.68 -34.36
N SER A 224 18.60 -13.49 -33.91
CA SER A 224 17.98 -12.16 -33.89
C SER A 224 18.64 -11.22 -32.89
N SER A 225 19.43 -11.71 -31.92
CA SER A 225 20.13 -10.85 -30.95
C SER A 225 21.04 -9.79 -31.58
N ALA A 226 21.53 -10.03 -32.81
CA ALA A 226 22.27 -9.05 -33.60
C ALA A 226 21.48 -7.78 -33.96
N ALA A 227 20.15 -7.82 -33.88
CA ALA A 227 19.30 -6.64 -34.03
C ALA A 227 19.57 -5.57 -32.96
N MET A 228 20.23 -5.94 -31.86
CA MET A 228 20.61 -5.04 -30.77
C MET A 228 21.91 -4.25 -31.02
N VAL A 229 22.44 -4.24 -32.25
CA VAL A 229 23.74 -3.62 -32.55
C VAL A 229 23.85 -2.14 -32.16
N VAL A 230 22.75 -1.38 -32.14
CA VAL A 230 22.80 0.05 -31.78
C VAL A 230 23.22 0.22 -30.32
N ILE A 231 22.92 -0.76 -29.45
CA ILE A 231 23.35 -0.77 -28.04
C ILE A 231 24.88 -0.78 -27.93
N ALA A 232 25.58 -1.30 -28.93
CA ALA A 232 27.04 -1.34 -28.96
C ALA A 232 27.68 0.05 -29.07
N VAL A 233 26.95 1.07 -29.51
CA VAL A 233 27.48 2.43 -29.68
C VAL A 233 27.68 3.07 -28.30
N PRO A 234 28.92 3.38 -27.88
CA PRO A 234 29.17 3.99 -26.59
C PRO A 234 28.37 5.30 -26.43
N CYS A 235 27.81 5.53 -25.25
CA CYS A 235 27.00 6.69 -24.87
C CYS A 235 25.66 6.85 -25.60
N LEU A 236 25.54 6.52 -26.90
CA LEU A 236 24.30 6.65 -27.67
C LEU A 236 23.41 5.41 -27.58
N GLY A 237 24.01 4.23 -27.47
CA GLY A 237 23.30 2.95 -27.52
C GLY A 237 22.24 2.80 -26.44
N PHE A 238 22.48 3.37 -25.26
CA PHE A 238 21.50 3.36 -24.16
C PHE A 238 20.24 4.17 -24.52
N TYR A 239 20.40 5.36 -25.10
CA TYR A 239 19.28 6.21 -25.48
C TYR A 239 18.45 5.63 -26.63
N PHE A 240 19.08 4.90 -27.55
CA PHE A 240 18.41 4.24 -28.68
C PHE A 240 18.10 2.76 -28.44
N SER A 241 18.22 2.29 -27.20
CA SER A 241 17.96 0.89 -26.83
C SER A 241 16.51 0.47 -27.14
N PHE A 242 15.54 1.38 -26.99
CA PHE A 242 14.14 1.11 -27.33
C PHE A 242 13.95 0.83 -28.83
N ILE A 243 14.65 1.54 -29.72
CA ILE A 243 14.60 1.31 -31.18
C ILE A 243 15.18 -0.06 -31.50
N SER A 244 16.30 -0.42 -30.85
CA SER A 244 16.88 -1.76 -30.97
C SER A 244 15.94 -2.85 -30.49
N GLY A 245 15.23 -2.61 -29.38
CA GLY A 245 14.21 -3.52 -28.85
C GLY A 245 13.09 -3.79 -29.84
N ILE A 246 12.57 -2.73 -30.47
CA ILE A 246 11.54 -2.85 -31.52
C ILE A 246 12.09 -3.62 -32.71
N TRP A 247 13.28 -3.27 -33.19
CA TRP A 247 13.87 -3.94 -34.36
C TRP A 247 14.18 -5.42 -34.08
N TRP A 248 14.63 -5.75 -32.88
CA TRP A 248 14.82 -7.13 -32.45
C TRP A 248 13.52 -7.92 -32.48
N ALA A 249 12.42 -7.35 -31.98
CA ALA A 249 11.13 -8.02 -32.01
C ALA A 249 10.67 -8.29 -33.46
N VAL A 250 10.90 -7.33 -34.37
CA VAL A 250 10.62 -7.49 -35.81
C VAL A 250 11.49 -8.61 -36.41
N ALA A 251 12.80 -8.59 -36.18
CA ALA A 251 13.73 -9.58 -36.70
C ALA A 251 13.42 -10.99 -36.17
N ALA A 252 13.19 -11.12 -34.86
CA ALA A 252 12.79 -12.38 -34.23
C ALA A 252 11.47 -12.91 -34.80
N THR A 253 10.47 -12.05 -35.02
CA THR A 253 9.19 -12.43 -35.63
C THR A 253 9.38 -12.94 -37.05
N MET A 254 10.17 -12.25 -37.87
CA MET A 254 10.47 -12.67 -39.25
C MET A 254 11.24 -14.00 -39.29
N MET A 255 12.19 -14.21 -38.37
CA MET A 255 12.90 -15.49 -38.25
C MET A 255 11.96 -16.62 -37.82
N VAL A 256 11.13 -16.41 -36.80
CA VAL A 256 10.15 -17.41 -36.34
C VAL A 256 9.15 -17.76 -37.44
N LEU A 257 8.64 -16.75 -38.15
CA LEU A 257 7.73 -16.93 -39.29
C LEU A 257 8.34 -17.87 -40.35
N ALA A 258 9.56 -17.58 -40.78
CA ALA A 258 10.27 -18.36 -41.79
C ALA A 258 10.64 -19.76 -41.29
N ALA A 259 11.12 -19.87 -40.06
CA ALA A 259 11.64 -21.11 -39.50
C ALA A 259 10.54 -22.11 -39.12
N GLN A 260 9.45 -21.62 -38.53
CA GLN A 260 8.37 -22.45 -38.02
C GLN A 260 7.22 -22.62 -39.02
N ARG A 261 7.25 -21.89 -40.15
CA ARG A 261 6.24 -21.90 -41.23
C ARG A 261 4.81 -21.70 -40.68
N VAL A 262 4.68 -20.77 -39.74
CA VAL A 262 3.41 -20.43 -39.07
C VAL A 262 2.78 -19.20 -39.72
N GLU A 263 1.55 -18.87 -39.34
CA GLU A 263 0.91 -17.62 -39.75
C GLU A 263 1.55 -16.40 -39.06
N THR A 264 1.52 -15.24 -39.73
CA THR A 264 2.17 -14.01 -39.26
C THR A 264 1.74 -13.59 -37.86
N TRP A 265 0.43 -13.63 -37.56
CA TRP A 265 -0.07 -13.21 -36.24
C TRP A 265 0.41 -14.14 -35.12
N ARG A 266 0.53 -15.46 -35.38
CA ARG A 266 1.06 -16.44 -34.41
C ARG A 266 2.52 -16.15 -34.08
N ALA A 267 3.33 -15.83 -35.09
CA ALA A 267 4.72 -15.43 -34.90
C ALA A 267 4.82 -14.13 -34.05
N ILE A 268 3.99 -13.13 -34.36
CA ILE A 268 3.95 -11.86 -33.61
C ILE A 268 3.59 -12.12 -32.14
N VAL A 269 2.50 -12.86 -31.88
CA VAL A 269 2.04 -13.15 -30.51
C VAL A 269 3.09 -13.97 -29.75
N ALA A 270 3.72 -14.97 -30.39
CA ALA A 270 4.77 -15.77 -29.75
C ALA A 270 5.99 -14.94 -29.31
N VAL A 271 6.42 -13.98 -30.13
CA VAL A 271 7.57 -13.13 -29.80
C VAL A 271 7.21 -12.05 -28.77
N LEU A 272 6.04 -11.43 -28.89
CA LEU A 272 5.63 -10.28 -28.07
C LEU A 272 4.94 -10.67 -26.75
N ALA A 273 4.28 -11.83 -26.65
CA ALA A 273 3.59 -12.22 -25.42
C ALA A 273 4.53 -12.28 -24.20
N PRO A 274 5.74 -12.85 -24.27
CA PRO A 274 6.67 -12.81 -23.15
C PRO A 274 7.05 -11.38 -22.75
N LEU A 275 7.17 -10.45 -23.70
CA LEU A 275 7.43 -9.04 -23.43
C LEU A 275 6.28 -8.39 -22.68
N VAL A 276 5.04 -8.57 -23.15
CA VAL A 276 3.84 -8.01 -22.52
C VAL A 276 3.68 -8.55 -21.10
N LEU A 277 3.90 -9.85 -20.89
CA LEU A 277 3.85 -10.46 -19.57
C LEU A 277 4.95 -9.93 -18.64
N LEU A 278 6.18 -9.77 -19.15
CA LEU A 278 7.30 -9.23 -18.38
C LEU A 278 7.06 -7.76 -17.98
N VAL A 279 6.61 -6.93 -18.91
CA VAL A 279 6.26 -5.53 -18.64
C VAL A 279 5.09 -5.43 -17.67
N GLY A 280 4.05 -6.25 -17.86
CA GLY A 280 2.91 -6.31 -16.95
C GLY A 280 3.32 -6.71 -15.52
N ALA A 281 4.18 -7.73 -15.38
CA ALA A 281 4.72 -8.15 -14.10
C ALA A 281 5.57 -7.05 -13.44
N ALA A 282 6.44 -6.36 -14.21
CA ALA A 282 7.24 -5.26 -13.70
C ALA A 282 6.36 -4.09 -13.21
N VAL A 283 5.33 -3.71 -13.97
CA VAL A 283 4.36 -2.68 -13.58
C VAL A 283 3.62 -3.09 -12.30
N ALA A 284 3.17 -4.35 -12.20
CA ALA A 284 2.49 -4.87 -11.01
C ALA A 284 3.40 -4.85 -9.78
N ILE A 285 4.68 -5.23 -9.92
CA ILE A 285 5.68 -5.17 -8.83
C ILE A 285 5.90 -3.73 -8.38
N ILE A 286 6.13 -2.80 -9.32
CA ILE A 286 6.34 -1.37 -9.00
C ILE A 286 5.11 -0.78 -8.32
N ALA A 287 3.91 -1.06 -8.84
CA ALA A 287 2.65 -0.62 -8.22
C ALA A 287 2.48 -1.19 -6.81
N GLY A 288 2.82 -2.47 -6.61
CA GLY A 288 2.82 -3.12 -5.30
C GLY A 288 3.83 -2.50 -4.33
N MET A 289 5.03 -2.13 -4.79
CA MET A 289 6.03 -1.43 -3.98
C MET A 289 5.57 -0.01 -3.60
N ILE A 290 4.99 0.74 -4.54
CA ILE A 290 4.41 2.06 -4.27
C ILE A 290 3.27 1.95 -3.25
N TRP A 291 2.36 1.00 -3.44
CA TRP A 291 1.26 0.76 -2.49
C TRP A 291 1.78 0.36 -1.11
N TYR A 292 2.76 -0.55 -1.04
CA TYR A 292 3.37 -0.98 0.21
C TYR A 292 4.05 0.19 0.94
N SER A 293 4.87 0.99 0.23
CA SER A 293 5.52 2.17 0.82
C SER A 293 4.50 3.23 1.28
N ALA A 294 3.43 3.47 0.52
CA ALA A 294 2.35 4.36 0.93
C ALA A 294 1.61 3.84 2.17
N SER A 295 1.37 2.52 2.25
CA SER A 295 0.74 1.89 3.42
C SER A 295 1.61 2.05 4.67
N GLN A 296 2.93 1.87 4.56
CA GLN A 296 3.86 2.07 5.66
C GLN A 296 3.95 3.54 6.10
N ALA A 297 3.95 4.47 5.15
CA ALA A 297 3.90 5.91 5.46
C ALA A 297 2.61 6.29 6.19
N SER A 298 1.47 5.73 5.77
CA SER A 298 0.17 5.98 6.42
C SER A 298 0.12 5.43 7.85
N ALA A 299 0.66 4.23 8.08
CA ALA A 299 0.76 3.63 9.41
C ALA A 299 1.68 4.47 10.32
N ALA A 300 2.85 4.89 9.82
CA ALA A 300 3.77 5.75 10.56
C ALA A 300 3.12 7.09 10.94
N ALA A 301 2.33 7.68 10.04
CA ALA A 301 1.58 8.92 10.32
C ALA A 301 0.51 8.71 11.41
N GLN A 302 -0.21 7.58 11.39
CA GLN A 302 -1.19 7.25 12.44
C GLN A 302 -0.53 7.07 13.81
N PHE A 303 0.62 6.38 13.88
CA PHE A 303 1.37 6.25 15.13
C PHE A 303 1.87 7.61 15.63
N ALA A 304 2.36 8.47 14.75
CA ALA A 304 2.78 9.83 15.14
C ALA A 304 1.60 10.67 15.66
N ALA A 305 0.44 10.59 15.02
CA ALA A 305 -0.77 11.29 15.46
C ALA A 305 -1.26 10.79 16.82
N GLN A 306 -1.25 9.47 17.06
CA GLN A 306 -1.60 8.88 18.36
C GLN A 306 -0.62 9.31 19.46
N ALA A 307 0.68 9.33 19.18
CA ALA A 307 1.69 9.78 20.14
C ALA A 307 1.50 11.26 20.51
N GLN A 308 1.18 12.12 19.53
CA GLN A 308 0.86 13.53 19.79
C GLN A 308 -0.41 13.70 20.63
N ALA A 309 -1.46 12.93 20.34
CA ALA A 309 -2.70 12.97 21.12
C ALA A 309 -2.48 12.54 22.59
N GLN A 310 -1.68 11.49 22.82
CA GLN A 310 -1.32 11.05 24.17
C GLN A 310 -0.48 12.10 24.93
N ALA A 311 0.48 12.73 24.24
CA ALA A 311 1.28 13.80 24.82
C ALA A 311 0.40 15.01 25.23
N ALA A 312 -0.55 15.41 24.37
CA ALA A 312 -1.49 16.48 24.67
C ALA A 312 -2.40 16.15 25.87
N ALA A 313 -2.93 14.92 25.93
CA ALA A 313 -3.73 14.46 27.06
C ALA A 313 -2.94 14.48 28.39
N THR A 314 -1.67 14.05 28.35
CA THR A 314 -0.79 14.06 29.53
C THR A 314 -0.53 15.49 30.01
N GLN A 315 -0.31 16.44 29.09
CA GLN A 315 -0.14 17.86 29.42
C GLN A 315 -1.41 18.46 30.04
N ALA A 316 -2.59 18.13 29.52
CA ALA A 316 -3.86 18.59 30.07
C ALA A 316 -4.11 18.05 31.50
N GLN A 317 -3.78 16.79 31.74
CA GLN A 317 -3.83 16.20 33.08
C GLN A 317 -2.85 16.88 34.04
N ALA A 318 -1.62 17.17 33.60
CA ALA A 318 -0.63 17.87 34.40
C ALA A 318 -1.08 19.31 34.75
N ALA A 319 -1.67 20.04 33.80
CA ALA A 319 -2.21 21.38 34.04
C ALA A 319 -3.37 21.35 35.05
N THR A 320 -4.25 20.35 34.95
CA THR A 320 -5.35 20.14 35.91
C THR A 320 -4.80 19.84 37.31
N ALA A 321 -3.81 18.96 37.41
CA ALA A 321 -3.15 18.63 38.67
C ALA A 321 -2.44 19.84 39.30
N GLN A 322 -1.78 20.69 38.50
CA GLN A 322 -1.17 21.93 38.98
C GLN A 322 -2.22 22.93 39.48
N THR A 323 -3.37 23.04 38.80
CA THR A 323 -4.46 23.92 39.23
C THR A 323 -5.05 23.46 40.57
N LEU A 324 -5.20 22.14 40.77
CA LEU A 324 -5.63 21.56 42.04
C LEU A 324 -4.57 21.72 43.15
N ALA A 325 -3.28 21.68 42.81
CA ALA A 325 -2.18 21.82 43.77
C ALA A 325 -1.95 23.24 44.29
N ILE A 326 -2.47 24.29 43.63
CA ILE A 326 -2.37 25.68 44.08
C ILE A 326 -3.56 26.08 45.00
N ALA A 327 -4.66 25.33 44.96
CA ALA A 327 -5.84 25.55 45.80
C ALA A 327 -6.02 24.71 47.11
N PRO A 328 -5.06 23.98 47.72
CA PRO A 328 -5.38 23.09 48.84
C PRO A 328 -5.77 23.80 50.14
N ASN A 329 -5.28 25.01 50.40
CA ASN A 329 -5.40 25.63 51.73
C ASN A 329 -6.62 26.56 51.91
N ALA A 330 -7.39 26.84 50.85
CA ALA A 330 -8.55 27.74 50.94
C ALA A 330 -9.90 27.02 51.10
N PHE A 331 -9.98 25.72 50.80
CA PHE A 331 -11.24 24.95 50.89
C PHE A 331 -11.27 23.99 52.09
N GLN A 332 -10.14 23.51 52.58
CA GLN A 332 -10.10 22.50 53.66
C GLN A 332 -10.54 23.02 55.04
N ASN A 333 -10.62 24.33 55.25
CA ASN A 333 -11.04 24.92 56.52
C ASN A 333 -12.47 25.50 56.49
N ASP A 334 -13.16 25.45 55.36
CA ASP A 334 -14.55 25.93 55.30
C ASP A 334 -15.51 24.76 55.57
N ALA A 335 -15.92 24.67 56.84
CA ALA A 335 -16.90 23.68 57.29
C ALA A 335 -18.21 23.77 56.49
N GLU A 336 -18.54 24.93 55.93
CA GLU A 336 -19.74 25.13 55.11
C GLU A 336 -19.57 24.54 53.71
N ALA A 337 -18.40 24.71 53.08
CA ALA A 337 -18.06 24.07 51.81
C ALA A 337 -18.17 22.55 51.91
N SER A 338 -17.59 21.97 52.97
CA SER A 338 -17.65 20.53 53.24
C SER A 338 -19.07 20.04 53.46
N ARG A 339 -19.89 20.81 54.20
CA ARG A 339 -21.30 20.51 54.47
C ARG A 339 -22.11 20.47 53.18
N ILE A 340 -22.00 21.50 52.35
CA ILE A 340 -22.77 21.61 51.09
C ILE A 340 -22.30 20.57 50.06
N HIS A 341 -21.00 20.27 49.99
CA HIS A 341 -20.48 19.19 49.17
C HIS A 341 -21.02 17.80 49.59
N GLN A 342 -21.11 17.53 50.90
CA GLN A 342 -21.68 16.28 51.40
C GLN A 342 -23.17 16.14 51.05
N TRP A 343 -23.94 17.23 51.09
CA TRP A 343 -25.33 17.23 50.61
C TRP A 343 -25.44 16.87 49.14
N GLY A 344 -24.61 17.48 48.28
CA GLY A 344 -24.61 17.17 46.85
C GLY A 344 -24.18 15.73 46.56
N ALA A 345 -23.14 15.24 47.24
CA ALA A 345 -22.71 13.86 47.12
C ALA A 345 -23.79 12.86 47.57
N ALA A 346 -24.50 13.15 48.66
CA ALA A 346 -25.59 12.30 49.14
C ALA A 346 -26.78 12.27 48.18
N LEU A 347 -27.13 13.40 47.55
CA LEU A 347 -28.15 13.44 46.49
C LEU A 347 -27.77 12.60 45.28
N LEU A 348 -26.55 12.77 44.77
CA LEU A 348 -26.07 12.03 43.61
C LEU A 348 -25.96 10.53 43.91
N ALA A 349 -25.54 10.15 45.12
CA ALA A 349 -25.52 8.76 45.56
C ALA A 349 -26.94 8.17 45.70
N HIS A 350 -27.91 8.96 46.21
CA HIS A 350 -29.30 8.54 46.27
C HIS A 350 -29.86 8.30 44.88
N HIS A 351 -29.66 9.23 43.94
CA HIS A 351 -30.05 9.08 42.55
C HIS A 351 -29.40 7.85 41.90
N ALA A 352 -28.08 7.67 42.04
CA ALA A 352 -27.38 6.50 41.49
C ALA A 352 -27.91 5.16 42.03
N ALA A 353 -28.50 5.15 43.23
CA ALA A 353 -29.06 3.95 43.85
C ALA A 353 -30.54 3.70 43.52
N HIS A 354 -31.33 4.73 43.26
CA HIS A 354 -32.80 4.63 43.12
C HIS A 354 -33.35 5.11 41.77
N ASP A 355 -32.51 5.70 40.91
CA ASP A 355 -32.89 6.33 39.64
C ASP A 355 -33.92 7.47 39.80
N GLU A 356 -34.03 8.03 41.01
CA GLU A 356 -34.92 9.14 41.34
C GLU A 356 -34.26 10.08 42.37
N TRP A 357 -34.74 11.31 42.49
CA TRP A 357 -34.36 12.22 43.58
C TRP A 357 -35.13 11.88 44.85
N PRO A 358 -34.56 12.10 46.05
CA PRO A 358 -35.32 11.92 47.28
C PRO A 358 -36.53 12.85 47.29
N THR A 359 -37.68 12.39 47.79
CA THR A 359 -38.89 13.22 47.77
C THR A 359 -38.84 14.34 48.83
N HIS A 360 -38.08 14.10 49.91
CA HIS A 360 -37.73 15.10 50.91
C HIS A 360 -36.24 15.00 51.29
N PRO A 361 -35.50 16.12 51.49
CA PRO A 361 -34.07 16.09 51.83
C PRO A 361 -33.71 15.27 53.08
N ALA A 362 -34.62 15.17 54.04
CA ALA A 362 -34.46 14.35 55.24
C ALA A 362 -34.29 12.84 54.95
N GLU A 363 -34.71 12.34 53.78
CA GLU A 363 -34.46 10.94 53.39
C GLU A 363 -32.97 10.64 53.24
N LEU A 364 -32.15 11.64 52.94
CA LEU A 364 -30.70 11.48 52.82
C LEU A 364 -30.04 11.15 54.17
N ILE A 365 -30.69 11.49 55.29
CA ILE A 365 -30.25 11.08 56.63
C ILE A 365 -30.30 9.55 56.73
N LYS A 366 -31.36 8.93 56.20
CA LYS A 366 -31.57 7.47 56.24
C LYS A 366 -30.57 6.73 55.36
N SER A 367 -30.20 7.30 54.21
CA SER A 367 -29.19 6.69 53.33
C SER A 367 -27.76 6.78 53.89
N GLY A 368 -27.57 7.41 55.05
CA GLY A 368 -26.27 7.52 55.73
C GLY A 368 -25.30 8.49 55.06
N GLY A 369 -25.76 9.26 54.07
CA GLY A 369 -24.95 10.22 53.34
C GLY A 369 -24.72 11.54 54.08
N VAL A 370 -25.57 11.85 55.07
CA VAL A 370 -25.58 13.12 55.81
C VAL A 370 -26.05 12.94 57.25
N TRP A 371 -25.51 13.76 58.15
CA TRP A 371 -25.90 13.81 59.56
C TRP A 371 -26.94 14.92 59.82
N PRO A 372 -27.90 14.74 60.76
CA PRO A 372 -28.93 15.74 61.03
C PRO A 372 -28.39 17.13 61.41
N GLY A 373 -27.27 17.20 62.14
CA GLY A 373 -26.60 18.47 62.44
C GLY A 373 -26.10 19.25 61.21
N GLN A 374 -26.01 18.62 60.02
CA GLN A 374 -25.56 19.27 58.78
C GLN A 374 -26.62 20.12 58.09
N PHE A 375 -27.87 20.10 58.55
CA PHE A 375 -28.89 21.07 58.12
C PHE A 375 -28.66 22.45 58.74
N VAL A 376 -27.92 22.53 59.84
CA VAL A 376 -27.59 23.79 60.50
C VAL A 376 -26.17 24.18 60.10
N ALA A 377 -25.99 25.42 59.63
CA ALA A 377 -24.65 25.93 59.36
C ALA A 377 -23.91 26.09 60.70
N ASN A 378 -22.65 25.62 60.76
CA ASN A 378 -21.84 25.85 61.94
C ASN A 378 -21.58 27.36 62.07
N ARG A 379 -22.18 27.96 63.11
CA ARG A 379 -22.08 29.38 63.42
C ARG A 379 -20.90 29.58 64.35
N ARG A 380 -19.77 29.91 63.73
CA ARG A 380 -18.69 30.54 64.46
C ARG A 380 -18.86 32.04 64.32
N ASP A 381 -19.03 32.75 65.43
CA ASP A 381 -18.89 34.21 65.42
C ASP A 381 -17.46 34.51 64.91
N PRO A 382 -17.30 35.26 63.80
CA PRO A 382 -15.99 35.57 63.25
C PRO A 382 -15.11 36.38 64.21
N ASN A 383 -15.70 37.02 65.23
CA ASN A 383 -14.98 37.74 66.27
C ASN A 383 -14.74 36.89 67.54
N ALA A 384 -15.34 35.71 67.63
CA ALA A 384 -15.13 34.83 68.78
C ALA A 384 -13.74 34.16 68.70
N PRO A 385 -13.03 34.04 69.83
CA PRO A 385 -11.69 33.47 69.84
C PRO A 385 -11.69 32.01 69.33
N PRO A 386 -10.53 31.49 68.86
CA PRO A 386 -10.41 30.14 68.29
C PRO A 386 -10.84 28.97 69.20
N TRP A 387 -11.07 29.23 70.48
CA TRP A 387 -11.52 28.25 71.48
C TRP A 387 -12.97 28.47 71.93
N ALA A 388 -13.63 29.56 71.51
CA ALA A 388 -15.04 29.76 71.81
C ALA A 388 -15.84 28.65 71.12
N PRO A 389 -16.77 27.97 71.84
CA PRO A 389 -17.69 27.05 71.20
C PRO A 389 -18.41 27.83 70.10
N SER A 390 -18.49 27.23 68.90
CA SER A 390 -19.48 27.67 67.94
C SER A 390 -20.83 27.71 68.64
N ASP A 391 -21.64 28.71 68.37
CA ASP A 391 -23.02 28.80 68.86
C ASP A 391 -23.91 28.22 67.75
N PRO A 392 -23.92 26.88 67.51
CA PRO A 392 -24.77 26.33 66.48
C PRO A 392 -26.18 26.79 66.80
N ARG A 393 -26.91 27.20 65.76
CA ARG A 393 -28.36 27.37 65.91
C ARG A 393 -28.86 26.13 66.65
N PRO A 394 -29.63 26.27 67.74
CA PRO A 394 -30.17 25.10 68.42
C PRO A 394 -30.87 24.26 67.36
N THR A 395 -30.38 23.05 67.13
CA THR A 395 -30.95 22.08 66.19
C THR A 395 -32.41 21.81 66.54
N ALA A 396 -32.78 21.99 67.81
CA ALA A 396 -34.14 22.12 68.33
C ALA A 396 -35.08 23.06 67.54
N ASN A 397 -34.56 24.10 66.87
CA ASN A 397 -35.38 25.08 66.13
C ASN A 397 -35.54 24.74 64.64
N VAL A 398 -34.84 23.72 64.13
CA VAL A 398 -35.02 23.25 62.75
C VAL A 398 -35.94 22.05 62.78
N LEU A 399 -37.07 22.14 62.06
CA LEU A 399 -38.09 21.11 62.06
C LEU A 399 -38.05 20.26 60.78
N ILE A 400 -38.29 18.97 60.92
CA ILE A 400 -38.66 18.04 59.86
C ILE A 400 -40.12 17.65 60.13
N GLY A 401 -41.05 18.25 59.39
CA GLY A 401 -42.47 18.20 59.72
C GLY A 401 -42.74 18.94 61.03
N SER A 402 -43.29 18.26 62.03
CA SER A 402 -43.50 18.82 63.38
C SER A 402 -42.41 18.43 64.40
N MET A 403 -41.36 17.74 63.97
CA MET A 403 -40.32 17.18 64.84
C MET A 403 -39.03 17.98 64.72
N SER A 404 -38.37 18.31 65.83
CA SER A 404 -37.07 18.97 65.78
C SER A 404 -35.98 18.05 65.21
N ILE A 405 -34.90 18.60 64.68
CA ILE A 405 -33.76 17.81 64.18
C ILE A 405 -33.13 16.96 65.28
N ASP A 406 -33.07 17.46 66.51
CA ASP A 406 -32.54 16.72 67.66
C ASP A 406 -33.43 15.52 68.00
N ASP A 407 -34.75 15.75 68.07
CA ASP A 407 -35.72 14.68 68.32
C ASP A 407 -35.73 13.66 67.17
N PHE A 408 -35.61 14.13 65.93
CA PHE A 408 -35.53 13.30 64.74
C PHE A 408 -34.30 12.39 64.79
N GLN A 409 -33.15 12.92 65.20
CA GLN A 409 -31.91 12.14 65.33
C GLN A 409 -32.01 11.06 66.41
N LEU A 410 -32.70 11.35 67.51
CA LEU A 410 -32.86 10.42 68.64
C LEU A 410 -34.02 9.44 68.46
N ALA A 411 -34.93 9.70 67.52
CA ALA A 411 -36.07 8.87 67.20
C ALA A 411 -35.67 7.54 66.55
N ASP A 412 -36.48 6.49 66.76
CA ASP A 412 -36.35 5.24 66.02
C ASP A 412 -36.73 5.43 64.53
N VAL A 413 -36.34 4.48 63.68
CA VAL A 413 -36.55 4.53 62.23
C VAL A 413 -38.03 4.71 61.84
N THR A 414 -38.97 4.08 62.58
CA THR A 414 -40.41 4.18 62.28
C THR A 414 -40.92 5.59 62.57
N THR A 415 -40.45 6.18 63.66
CA THR A 415 -40.76 7.55 64.06
C THR A 415 -40.17 8.56 63.08
N GLN A 416 -38.92 8.34 62.62
CA GLN A 416 -38.28 9.15 61.57
C GLN A 416 -39.08 9.09 60.25
N GLU A 417 -39.45 7.90 59.78
CA GLU A 417 -40.26 7.73 58.56
C GLU A 417 -41.62 8.43 58.67
N THR A 418 -42.22 8.41 59.85
CA THR A 418 -43.48 9.12 60.11
C THR A 418 -43.29 10.63 60.03
N ALA A 419 -42.19 11.17 60.57
CA ALA A 419 -41.87 12.59 60.49
C ALA A 419 -41.55 13.03 59.05
N VAL A 420 -40.77 12.25 58.28
CA VAL A 420 -40.51 12.53 56.86
C VAL A 420 -41.81 12.49 56.05
N ARG A 421 -42.64 11.46 56.24
CA ARG A 421 -43.93 11.36 55.55
C ARG A 421 -44.85 12.53 55.90
N SER A 422 -44.86 12.96 57.17
CA SER A 422 -45.59 14.16 57.58
C SER A 422 -45.06 15.42 56.90
N ALA A 423 -43.74 15.58 56.79
CA ALA A 423 -43.13 16.70 56.07
C ALA A 423 -43.52 16.70 54.58
N MET A 424 -43.52 15.53 53.94
CA MET A 424 -43.94 15.36 52.55
C MET A 424 -45.39 15.76 52.30
N THR A 425 -46.32 15.54 53.25
CA THR A 425 -47.72 15.98 53.06
C THR A 425 -47.87 17.49 52.95
N GLY A 426 -46.88 18.26 53.43
CA GLY A 426 -46.81 19.71 53.28
C GLY A 426 -46.12 20.19 52.01
N ILE A 427 -45.54 19.30 51.19
CA ILE A 427 -44.83 19.64 49.95
C ILE A 427 -45.77 19.42 48.74
N PRO A 428 -46.22 20.48 48.05
CA PRO A 428 -47.05 20.33 46.87
C PRO A 428 -46.27 19.69 45.71
N GLY A 429 -46.97 18.98 44.82
CA GLY A 429 -46.34 18.24 43.71
C GLY A 429 -45.58 19.12 42.70
N ASN A 430 -45.83 20.43 42.68
CA ASN A 430 -45.16 21.43 41.85
C ASN A 430 -44.11 22.26 42.63
N THR A 431 -43.54 21.69 43.69
CA THR A 431 -42.47 22.34 44.45
C THR A 431 -41.25 22.59 43.58
N ILE A 432 -40.67 23.79 43.67
CA ILE A 432 -39.43 24.16 42.97
C ILE A 432 -38.23 24.04 43.91
N ALA A 433 -38.45 24.45 45.17
CA ALA A 433 -37.41 24.49 46.17
C ALA A 433 -38.00 24.22 47.56
N CYS A 434 -37.23 23.49 48.37
CA CYS A 434 -37.52 23.22 49.76
C CYS A 434 -36.34 23.66 50.63
N ARG A 435 -36.61 24.20 51.82
CA ARG A 435 -35.59 24.59 52.80
C ARG A 435 -35.66 23.67 54.00
N VAL A 436 -34.50 23.19 54.43
CA VAL A 436 -34.34 22.51 55.73
C VAL A 436 -33.14 23.14 56.44
N GLY A 437 -33.41 23.90 57.50
CA GLY A 437 -32.40 24.70 58.20
C GLY A 437 -31.75 25.75 57.30
N ASP A 438 -30.42 25.76 57.28
CA ASP A 438 -29.58 26.69 56.53
C ASP A 438 -29.16 26.13 55.14
N THR A 439 -29.98 25.25 54.57
CA THR A 439 -29.76 24.64 53.25
C THR A 439 -31.04 24.71 52.41
N VAL A 440 -30.91 25.13 51.15
CA VAL A 440 -31.99 25.15 50.15
C VAL A 440 -31.72 24.07 49.11
N PHE A 441 -32.72 23.23 48.87
CA PHE A 441 -32.70 22.16 47.89
C PHE A 441 -33.55 22.57 46.69
N VAL A 442 -32.95 22.53 45.49
CA VAL A 442 -33.55 23.05 44.23
C VAL A 442 -33.58 21.99 43.12
N TYR A 443 -33.38 20.72 43.47
CA TYR A 443 -33.41 19.60 42.52
C TYR A 443 -34.83 19.22 42.05
N TYR A 444 -35.88 19.80 42.64
CA TYR A 444 -37.25 19.47 42.25
C TYR A 444 -37.55 19.81 40.79
N GLY A 445 -38.23 18.87 40.13
CA GLY A 445 -38.58 18.94 38.72
C GLY A 445 -37.45 18.57 37.75
N ILE A 446 -36.20 18.42 38.23
CA ILE A 446 -35.08 17.99 37.38
C ILE A 446 -35.25 16.51 37.06
N ASP A 447 -35.33 16.16 35.77
CA ASP A 447 -35.26 14.76 35.35
C ASP A 447 -33.84 14.23 35.57
N PRO A 448 -33.63 13.22 36.42
CA PRO A 448 -32.30 12.66 36.64
C PRO A 448 -31.66 12.07 35.38
N ALA A 449 -32.46 11.61 34.41
CA ALA A 449 -31.96 10.99 33.17
C ALA A 449 -31.43 12.01 32.16
N ASP A 450 -31.89 13.26 32.23
CA ASP A 450 -31.56 14.35 31.30
C ASP A 450 -31.20 15.63 32.07
N MET A 451 -30.17 15.52 32.91
CA MET A 451 -29.75 16.59 33.80
C MET A 451 -28.49 17.30 33.26
N PRO A 452 -28.58 18.56 32.78
CA PRO A 452 -27.41 19.37 32.48
C PRO A 452 -26.52 19.52 33.71
N GLY A 453 -25.23 19.25 33.54
CA GLY A 453 -24.24 19.24 34.63
C GLY A 453 -24.15 20.56 35.40
N GLU A 454 -24.53 21.67 34.78
CA GLU A 454 -24.43 23.01 35.37
C GLU A 454 -25.58 23.37 36.33
N LEU A 455 -26.68 22.61 36.34
CA LEU A 455 -27.84 22.91 37.19
C LEU A 455 -27.51 22.77 38.68
N TRP A 456 -27.94 23.72 39.50
CA TRP A 456 -27.80 23.65 40.95
C TRP A 456 -28.76 22.60 41.53
N LEU A 457 -28.25 21.82 42.49
CA LEU A 457 -29.02 20.86 43.28
C LEU A 457 -29.24 21.36 44.72
N VAL A 458 -28.20 21.95 45.31
CA VAL A 458 -28.17 22.37 46.73
C VAL A 458 -27.46 23.70 46.86
N ILE A 459 -27.99 24.57 47.73
CA ILE A 459 -27.45 25.89 48.03
C ILE A 459 -27.32 26.05 49.55
N GLY A 460 -26.14 26.39 50.04
CA GLY A 460 -25.94 26.85 51.41
C GLY A 460 -26.41 28.29 51.53
N HIS A 461 -27.46 28.52 52.32
CA HIS A 461 -28.05 29.85 52.51
C HIS A 461 -28.74 29.90 53.87
N ASP A 462 -28.37 30.84 54.73
CA ASP A 462 -28.96 31.01 56.07
C ASP A 462 -30.48 31.31 56.01
N GLU A 463 -31.22 30.93 57.05
CA GLU A 463 -32.65 31.23 57.14
C GLU A 463 -32.93 32.74 57.40
N PRO A 464 -33.80 33.38 56.60
CA PRO A 464 -33.99 34.85 56.63
C PRO A 464 -34.72 35.40 57.88
N ALA A 465 -35.26 34.55 58.77
CA ALA A 465 -36.02 34.97 59.95
C ALA A 465 -35.15 35.49 61.11
N GLU A 466 -33.82 35.44 61.01
CA GLU A 466 -32.93 35.92 62.06
C GLU A 466 -32.57 37.39 61.87
N SER A 467 -32.89 38.21 62.88
CA SER A 467 -32.88 39.68 62.85
C SER A 467 -31.49 40.35 62.78
N THR A 468 -30.43 39.60 62.49
CA THR A 468 -29.07 40.13 62.36
C THR A 468 -28.51 39.79 60.98
N PRO A 469 -28.51 40.76 60.03
CA PRO A 469 -27.82 40.61 58.76
C PRO A 469 -26.36 40.26 59.02
N ARG A 470 -25.96 39.03 58.65
CA ARG A 470 -24.59 38.57 58.87
C ARG A 470 -23.65 39.23 57.88
N ALA A 471 -22.41 39.46 58.32
CA ALA A 471 -21.30 39.78 57.43
C ALA A 471 -21.23 38.73 56.31
N ALA A 472 -21.00 39.19 55.08
CA ALA A 472 -21.12 38.44 53.84
C ALA A 472 -20.38 37.07 53.86
N ARG A 473 -21.09 35.99 54.21
CA ARG A 473 -20.60 34.61 54.04
C ARG A 473 -20.67 34.24 52.57
N LEU A 474 -19.66 33.58 52.03
CA LEU A 474 -19.74 33.04 50.68
C LEU A 474 -20.91 32.05 50.58
N LEU A 475 -21.66 32.12 49.49
CA LEU A 475 -22.69 31.14 49.16
C LEU A 475 -22.04 29.97 48.45
N TRP A 476 -22.39 28.77 48.87
CA TRP A 476 -21.90 27.52 48.32
C TRP A 476 -23.01 26.81 47.57
N VAL A 477 -22.73 26.29 46.38
CA VAL A 477 -23.69 25.54 45.56
C VAL A 477 -23.08 24.23 45.11
N VAL A 478 -23.85 23.14 45.10
CA VAL A 478 -23.47 21.93 44.37
C VAL A 478 -24.28 21.84 43.09
N ARG A 479 -23.56 21.57 42.01
CA ARG A 479 -24.11 21.34 40.69
C ARG A 479 -24.44 19.86 40.45
N ALA A 480 -25.22 19.62 39.41
CA ALA A 480 -25.64 18.33 38.90
C ALA A 480 -24.46 17.39 38.55
N ASP A 481 -23.35 17.95 38.09
CA ASP A 481 -22.09 17.22 37.84
C ASP A 481 -21.27 16.93 39.10
N GLY A 482 -21.76 17.34 40.28
CA GLY A 482 -21.09 17.21 41.57
C GLY A 482 -20.08 18.31 41.88
N HIS A 483 -19.85 19.27 40.98
CA HIS A 483 -18.92 20.37 41.24
C HIS A 483 -19.48 21.34 42.28
N LEU A 484 -18.61 21.69 43.24
CA LEU A 484 -18.88 22.71 44.25
C LEU A 484 -18.52 24.10 43.71
N GLY A 485 -19.53 24.95 43.53
CA GLY A 485 -19.37 26.36 43.21
C GLY A 485 -19.41 27.26 44.45
N ARG A 486 -18.81 28.44 44.35
CA ARG A 486 -18.91 29.49 45.38
C ARG A 486 -19.01 30.87 44.78
N PHE A 487 -19.77 31.75 45.41
CA PHE A 487 -19.84 33.17 45.04
C PHE A 487 -20.19 34.05 46.23
N ALA A 488 -19.89 35.34 46.13
CA ALA A 488 -20.20 36.30 47.19
C ALA A 488 -21.71 36.63 47.21
N PRO A 489 -22.32 36.92 48.37
CA PRO A 489 -23.75 37.24 48.49
C PRO A 489 -24.23 38.34 47.56
N GLN A 490 -23.42 39.39 47.34
CA GLN A 490 -23.76 40.49 46.44
C GLN A 490 -23.90 40.05 44.97
N ASN A 491 -23.36 38.88 44.61
CA ASN A 491 -23.47 38.30 43.27
C ASN A 491 -24.60 37.27 43.15
N LEU A 492 -25.35 37.02 44.23
CA LEU A 492 -26.44 36.03 44.23
C LEU A 492 -27.47 36.34 43.14
N GLY A 493 -27.88 37.61 42.98
CA GLY A 493 -28.86 38.00 41.97
C GLY A 493 -28.41 37.64 40.55
N THR A 494 -27.14 37.88 40.22
CA THR A 494 -26.56 37.54 38.90
C THR A 494 -26.53 36.03 38.68
N HIS A 495 -25.99 35.27 39.63
CA HIS A 495 -25.87 33.82 39.50
C HIS A 495 -27.23 33.11 39.53
N LEU A 496 -28.19 33.63 40.30
CA LEU A 496 -29.56 33.13 40.31
C LEU A 496 -30.26 33.40 38.98
N ALA A 497 -30.02 34.56 38.35
CA ALA A 497 -30.54 34.87 37.01
C ALA A 497 -29.94 33.94 35.93
N GLU A 498 -28.63 33.69 35.98
CA GLU A 498 -27.95 32.72 35.10
C GLU A 498 -28.52 31.32 35.28
N GLN A 499 -28.67 30.88 36.53
CA GLN A 499 -29.23 29.58 36.86
C GLN A 499 -30.70 29.46 36.42
N ASN A 500 -31.49 30.52 36.55
CA ASN A 500 -32.88 30.55 36.11
C ASN A 500 -33.00 30.53 34.59
N ALA A 501 -32.10 31.20 33.86
CA ALA A 501 -32.04 31.10 32.40
C ALA A 501 -31.75 29.65 31.96
N LEU A 502 -30.81 28.98 32.64
CA LEU A 502 -30.51 27.57 32.39
C LEU A 502 -31.70 26.65 32.72
N ARG A 503 -32.40 26.89 33.85
CA ARG A 503 -33.59 26.14 34.23
C ARG A 503 -34.72 26.28 33.19
N VAL A 504 -35.03 27.50 32.78
CA VAL A 504 -36.06 27.77 31.76
C VAL A 504 -35.71 27.11 30.42
N ALA A 505 -34.43 27.12 30.02
CA ALA A 505 -33.97 26.44 28.81
C ALA A 505 -34.18 24.91 28.84
N ASN A 506 -34.29 24.32 30.04
CA ASN A 506 -34.54 22.90 30.26
C ASN A 506 -35.98 22.62 30.73
N GLY A 507 -36.91 23.55 30.50
CA GLY A 507 -38.33 23.36 30.86
C GLY A 507 -38.62 23.39 32.36
N LEU A 508 -37.69 23.86 33.18
CA LEU A 508 -37.82 23.94 34.64
C LEU A 508 -38.30 25.33 35.07
N SER A 509 -39.09 25.37 36.14
CA SER A 509 -39.49 26.64 36.76
C SER A 509 -38.29 27.36 37.40
N PRO A 510 -38.23 28.71 37.33
CA PRO A 510 -37.14 29.49 37.92
C PRO A 510 -37.15 29.38 39.46
N ILE A 511 -35.96 29.35 40.05
CA ILE A 511 -35.77 29.41 41.50
C ILE A 511 -36.16 30.83 41.98
N PRO A 512 -37.06 30.95 42.96
CA PRO A 512 -37.45 32.24 43.55
C PRO A 512 -36.28 32.85 44.34
N ASP A 513 -36.45 34.08 44.82
CA ASP A 513 -35.49 34.66 45.77
C ASP A 513 -35.33 33.73 46.99
N LEU A 514 -34.09 33.36 47.29
CA LEU A 514 -33.75 32.42 48.36
C LEU A 514 -34.22 32.89 49.76
N ALA A 515 -34.40 34.21 49.94
CA ALA A 515 -34.94 34.80 51.16
C ALA A 515 -36.47 34.61 51.31
N THR A 516 -37.16 34.21 50.25
CA THR A 516 -38.61 33.91 50.28
C THR A 516 -38.91 32.45 50.58
N ILE A 517 -37.92 31.56 50.41
CA ILE A 517 -38.03 30.13 50.71
C ILE A 517 -37.86 29.96 52.22
N ARG A 518 -38.89 29.47 52.92
CA ARG A 518 -38.87 29.27 54.38
C ARG A 518 -39.06 27.80 54.73
N ALA A 519 -38.60 27.39 55.92
CA ALA A 519 -38.74 25.99 56.36
C ALA A 519 -40.20 25.56 56.56
N ASP A 520 -41.09 26.50 56.90
CA ASP A 520 -42.52 26.29 57.09
C ASP A 520 -43.33 26.43 55.79
N ARG A 521 -42.69 26.84 54.67
CA ARG A 521 -43.36 27.13 53.42
C ARG A 521 -42.48 26.77 52.22
N SER A 522 -42.76 25.61 51.61
CA SER A 522 -42.21 25.26 50.29
C SER A 522 -42.71 26.23 49.23
N VAL A 523 -41.85 26.55 48.26
CA VAL A 523 -42.24 27.41 47.13
C VAL A 523 -42.70 26.53 45.97
N VAL A 524 -43.94 26.78 45.55
CA VAL A 524 -44.58 26.15 44.39
C VAL A 524 -44.37 27.01 43.14
N GLY A 525 -44.22 26.36 41.99
CA GLY A 525 -44.29 27.06 40.72
C GLY A 525 -45.69 27.59 40.45
N GLU A 526 -45.79 28.72 39.76
CA GLU A 526 -47.04 29.06 39.09
C GLU A 526 -47.42 27.90 38.18
N GLU A 527 -48.63 27.36 38.32
CA GLU A 527 -49.16 26.41 37.34
C GLU A 527 -49.09 27.10 35.99
N GLN A 528 -48.19 26.64 35.13
CA GLN A 528 -48.21 27.00 33.73
C GLN A 528 -49.48 26.37 33.16
N HIS A 529 -50.59 27.10 33.23
CA HIS A 529 -51.77 26.75 32.45
C HIS A 529 -51.33 26.72 30.98
N PRO A 530 -51.52 25.58 30.29
CA PRO A 530 -51.03 25.38 28.92
C PRO A 530 -51.62 26.38 27.92
#